data_AF-X1SDA9-F1
#
_entry.id   AF-X1SDA9-F1
#
_cell.length_a   1.000
_cell.length_b   1.000
_cell.length_c   1.000
_cell.angle_alpha   90.00
_cell.angle_beta   90.00
_cell.angle_gamma   90.00
#
_symmetry.space_group_name_H-M   'P 1'
#
loop_
_entity.id
_entity.type
_entity.pdbx_description
1 polymer ?
#
loop_
_entity_poly.entity_id
_entity_poly.type
_entity_poly.pdbx_seq_one_letter_code
_entity_poly.pdbx_strand_id
1 'polypeptide(L)'
;HAGEIPDTYNGLKNLPGIGDYAARATLCFAFEKPTYLLDVNTRKVVTRFFFHPVKVKDAPIINALERVTPRDFRKCKLFNWGLIDFSAIICSRKPKCKKCPIK
;
A
#
# COMPACT_ATOMS: atom_id res chain seq x y z
N HIS A 1 13.48 5.55 -22.66
CA HIS A 1 12.99 6.83 -22.11
C HIS A 1 14.05 7.94 -22.08
N ALA A 2 15.04 7.98 -22.98
CA ALA A 2 16.08 9.05 -23.02
C ALA A 2 16.75 9.40 -21.66
N GLY A 3 16.84 8.43 -20.73
CA GLY A 3 17.36 8.64 -19.38
C GLY A 3 16.33 9.11 -18.34
N GLU A 4 15.11 9.46 -18.75
CA GLU A 4 14.03 9.88 -17.87
C GLU A 4 13.24 8.68 -17.30
N ILE A 5 12.84 8.78 -16.04
CA ILE A 5 11.96 7.79 -15.41
C ILE A 5 10.51 8.19 -15.73
N PRO A 6 9.67 7.28 -16.27
CA PRO A 6 8.27 7.58 -16.53
C PRO A 6 7.52 7.93 -15.24
N ASP A 7 6.67 8.95 -15.30
CA ASP A 7 5.85 9.40 -14.18
C ASP A 7 4.42 8.85 -14.23
N THR A 8 4.15 7.83 -15.06
CA THR A 8 2.84 7.19 -15.20
C THR A 8 2.90 5.74 -14.77
N TYR A 9 1.79 5.21 -14.25
CA TYR A 9 1.71 3.80 -13.84
C TYR A 9 2.07 2.85 -14.98
N ASN A 10 1.47 3.04 -16.16
CA ASN A 10 1.73 2.20 -17.33
C ASN A 10 3.19 2.35 -17.81
N GLY A 11 3.75 3.56 -17.80
CA GLY A 11 5.14 3.79 -18.16
C GLY A 11 6.10 3.04 -17.23
N LEU A 12 5.88 3.13 -15.91
CA LEU A 12 6.67 2.40 -14.92
C LEU A 12 6.49 0.89 -15.04
N LYS A 13 5.26 0.42 -15.25
CA LYS A 13 4.93 -1.02 -15.42
C LYS A 13 5.58 -1.66 -16.64
N ASN A 14 5.90 -0.88 -17.67
CA ASN A 14 6.58 -1.35 -18.87
C ASN A 14 8.09 -1.52 -18.68
N LEU A 15 8.66 -1.04 -17.57
CA LEU A 15 10.07 -1.24 -17.26
C LEU A 15 10.32 -2.68 -16.77
N PRO A 16 11.42 -3.33 -17.20
CA PRO A 16 11.76 -4.68 -16.77
C PRO A 16 11.99 -4.72 -15.26
N GLY A 17 11.35 -5.68 -14.58
CA GLY A 17 11.45 -5.86 -13.13
C GLY A 17 10.52 -5.00 -12.28
N ILE A 18 9.72 -4.10 -12.88
CA ILE A 18 8.81 -3.22 -12.12
C ILE A 18 7.41 -3.84 -11.98
N GLY A 19 7.13 -4.32 -10.77
CA GLY A 19 5.80 -4.79 -10.33
C GLY A 19 4.82 -3.65 -9.99
N ASP A 20 3.57 -4.00 -9.67
CA ASP A 20 2.53 -3.02 -9.26
C ASP A 20 2.97 -2.18 -8.05
N TYR A 21 3.47 -2.84 -6.99
CA TYR A 21 3.99 -2.15 -5.81
C TYR A 21 5.08 -1.14 -6.16
N ALA A 22 6.10 -1.56 -6.92
CA ALA A 22 7.22 -0.69 -7.26
C ALA A 22 6.75 0.51 -8.12
N ALA A 23 5.89 0.28 -9.11
CA ALA A 23 5.31 1.36 -9.91
C ALA A 23 4.55 2.36 -9.03
N ARG A 24 3.64 1.89 -8.16
CA ARG A 24 2.84 2.75 -7.28
C ARG A 24 3.67 3.45 -6.21
N ALA A 25 4.69 2.78 -5.66
CA ALA A 25 5.60 3.36 -4.69
C ALA A 25 6.41 4.50 -5.31
N THR A 26 6.93 4.32 -6.52
CA THR A 26 7.62 5.38 -7.26
C THR A 26 6.69 6.55 -7.54
N LEU A 27 5.45 6.30 -8.01
CA LEU A 27 4.45 7.34 -8.21
C LEU A 27 4.17 8.13 -6.93
N CYS A 28 3.92 7.44 -5.82
CA CYS A 28 3.59 8.08 -4.55
C CYS A 28 4.79 8.84 -3.98
N PHE A 29 5.95 8.21 -3.87
CA PHE A 29 7.05 8.77 -3.08
C PHE A 29 7.98 9.68 -3.87
N ALA A 30 8.16 9.44 -5.18
CA ALA A 30 9.05 10.24 -6.02
C ALA A 30 8.30 11.29 -6.85
N PHE A 31 7.12 10.95 -7.39
CA PHE A 31 6.34 11.84 -8.25
C PHE A 31 5.15 12.51 -7.56
N GLU A 32 5.00 12.31 -6.25
CA GLU A 32 3.95 12.91 -5.44
C GLU A 32 2.51 12.62 -5.90
N LYS A 33 2.32 11.49 -6.61
CA LYS A 33 1.01 11.08 -7.13
C LYS A 33 0.31 10.15 -6.13
N PRO A 34 -0.85 10.54 -5.57
CA PRO A 34 -1.55 9.75 -4.56
C PRO A 34 -2.00 8.40 -5.13
N THR A 35 -1.56 7.31 -4.51
CA THR A 35 -1.95 5.93 -4.86
C THR A 35 -1.81 5.02 -3.64
N TYR A 36 -2.62 3.97 -3.57
CA TYR A 36 -2.43 2.90 -2.60
C TYR A 36 -1.15 2.11 -2.90
N LEU A 37 -0.62 1.42 -1.88
CA LEU A 37 0.43 0.42 -2.03
C LEU A 37 -0.09 -0.93 -1.55
N LEU A 38 0.20 -1.98 -2.31
CA LEU A 38 -0.12 -3.35 -1.90
C LEU A 38 1.16 -4.20 -1.88
N ASP A 39 1.77 -4.30 -0.70
CA ASP A 39 2.82 -5.25 -0.38
C ASP A 39 2.31 -6.32 0.60
N VAL A 40 3.18 -7.23 1.02
CA VAL A 40 2.82 -8.31 1.96
C VAL A 40 2.37 -7.77 3.33
N ASN A 41 2.89 -6.60 3.73
CA ASN A 41 2.59 -5.98 5.01
C ASN A 41 1.23 -5.30 5.02
N THR A 42 0.98 -4.47 4.01
CA THR A 42 -0.28 -3.78 3.79
C THR A 42 -1.39 -4.80 3.56
N ARG A 43 -1.14 -5.82 2.74
CA ARG A 43 -2.05 -6.97 2.57
C ARG A 43 -2.45 -7.56 3.92
N LYS A 44 -1.48 -7.90 4.76
CA LYS A 44 -1.72 -8.49 6.09
C LYS A 44 -2.57 -7.59 6.98
N VAL A 45 -2.30 -6.28 7.01
CA VAL A 45 -3.07 -5.32 7.81
C VAL A 45 -4.51 -5.22 7.31
N VAL A 46 -4.70 -4.97 6.01
CA VAL A 46 -6.02 -4.78 5.39
C VAL A 46 -6.84 -6.07 5.47
N THR A 47 -6.24 -7.24 5.20
CA THR A 47 -6.91 -8.54 5.37
C THR A 47 -7.36 -8.75 6.81
N ARG A 48 -6.52 -8.46 7.81
CA ARG A 48 -6.88 -8.65 9.22
C ARG A 48 -7.98 -7.69 9.68
N PHE A 49 -7.95 -6.46 9.22
CA PHE A 49 -8.91 -5.44 9.65
C PHE A 49 -10.28 -5.61 8.98
N PHE A 50 -10.34 -5.79 7.67
CA PHE A 50 -11.61 -5.82 6.93
C PHE A 50 -12.18 -7.22 6.68
N PHE A 51 -11.33 -8.25 6.67
CA PHE A 51 -11.72 -9.56 6.12
C PHE A 51 -11.52 -10.73 7.07
N HIS A 52 -10.88 -10.55 8.23
CA HIS A 52 -10.70 -11.65 9.19
C HIS A 52 -12.06 -12.19 9.67
N PRO A 53 -12.26 -13.53 9.76
CA PRO A 53 -11.27 -14.61 9.62
C PRO A 53 -11.07 -15.17 8.20
N VAL A 54 -11.63 -14.53 7.17
CA VAL A 54 -11.64 -15.01 5.79
C VAL A 54 -10.33 -14.67 5.07
N LYS A 55 -9.79 -15.63 4.32
CA LYS A 55 -8.71 -15.39 3.35
C LYS A 55 -9.32 -14.86 2.06
N VAL A 56 -8.83 -13.73 1.58
CA VAL A 56 -9.28 -13.11 0.33
C VAL A 56 -8.13 -12.95 -0.66
N LYS A 57 -8.48 -12.93 -1.96
CA LYS A 57 -7.55 -12.58 -3.05
C LYS A 57 -7.26 -11.07 -3.05
N ASP A 58 -6.44 -10.61 -3.98
CA ASP A 58 -6.02 -9.22 -4.09
C ASP A 58 -7.16 -8.26 -4.40
N ALA A 59 -8.10 -8.66 -5.27
CA ALA A 59 -9.14 -7.75 -5.75
C ALA A 59 -10.00 -7.12 -4.62
N PRO A 60 -10.52 -7.88 -3.62
CA PRO A 60 -11.19 -7.28 -2.46
C PRO A 60 -10.30 -6.33 -1.65
N ILE A 61 -9.02 -6.67 -1.48
CA ILE A 61 -8.05 -5.87 -0.72
C ILE A 61 -7.78 -4.55 -1.44
N ILE A 62 -7.58 -4.60 -2.76
CA ILE A 62 -7.41 -3.43 -3.63
C ILE A 62 -8.65 -2.53 -3.52
N ASN A 63 -9.86 -3.09 -3.62
CA ASN A 63 -11.08 -2.29 -3.50
C ASN A 63 -11.18 -1.58 -2.14
N ALA A 64 -10.79 -2.25 -1.05
CA ALA A 64 -10.74 -1.62 0.27
C ALA A 64 -9.69 -0.49 0.30
N LEU A 65 -8.49 -0.73 -0.23
CA LEU A 65 -7.41 0.25 -0.30
C LEU A 65 -7.78 1.48 -1.12
N GLU A 66 -8.46 1.32 -2.26
CA GLU A 66 -8.95 2.43 -3.10
C GLU A 66 -9.94 3.33 -2.35
N ARG A 67 -10.73 2.76 -1.43
CA ARG A 67 -11.70 3.53 -0.63
C ARG A 67 -11.05 4.26 0.54
N VAL A 68 -10.05 3.66 1.19
CA VAL A 68 -9.46 4.21 2.42
C VAL A 68 -8.21 5.05 2.20
N THR A 69 -7.51 4.85 1.08
CA THR A 69 -6.30 5.62 0.79
C THR A 69 -6.68 7.07 0.53
N PRO A 70 -6.12 8.04 1.28
CA PRO A 70 -6.43 9.44 1.06
C PRO A 70 -6.06 9.90 -0.35
N ARG A 71 -6.89 10.77 -0.94
CA ARG A 71 -6.62 11.38 -2.26
C ARG A 71 -5.64 12.56 -2.20
N ASP A 72 -5.56 13.24 -1.06
CA ASP A 72 -4.54 14.25 -0.84
C ASP A 72 -3.15 13.58 -0.74
N PHE A 73 -2.18 14.06 -1.49
CA PHE A 73 -0.85 13.44 -1.56
C PHE A 73 -0.17 13.35 -0.18
N ARG A 74 -0.18 14.43 0.61
CA ARG A 74 0.52 14.45 1.90
C ARG A 74 -0.09 13.43 2.85
N LYS A 75 -1.42 13.35 2.92
CA LYS A 75 -2.14 12.33 3.69
C LYS A 75 -1.92 10.93 3.14
N CYS A 76 -1.90 10.75 1.82
CA CYS A 76 -1.64 9.48 1.15
C CYS A 76 -0.25 8.93 1.51
N LYS A 77 0.77 9.78 1.39
CA LYS A 77 2.16 9.44 1.75
C LYS A 77 2.26 9.02 3.23
N LEU A 78 1.68 9.81 4.13
CA LEU A 78 1.65 9.48 5.57
C LEU A 78 0.88 8.20 5.86
N PHE A 79 -0.24 7.97 5.18
CA PHE A 79 -1.04 6.75 5.30
C PHE A 79 -0.25 5.51 4.87
N ASN A 80 0.43 5.57 3.73
CA ASN A 80 1.24 4.47 3.21
C ASN A 80 2.44 4.16 4.14
N TRP A 81 3.17 5.18 4.61
CA TRP A 81 4.24 5.00 5.61
C TRP A 81 3.69 4.44 6.92
N GLY A 82 2.57 5.00 7.40
CA GLY A 82 1.90 4.56 8.61
C GLY A 82 1.49 3.09 8.56
N LEU A 83 0.98 2.59 7.42
CA LEU A 83 0.66 1.17 7.24
C LEU A 83 1.91 0.28 7.31
N ILE A 84 3.01 0.69 6.68
CA ILE A 84 4.28 -0.04 6.71
C ILE A 84 4.76 -0.17 8.17
N ASP A 85 4.88 0.95 8.88
CA ASP A 85 5.35 0.98 10.27
C ASP A 85 4.40 0.23 11.21
N PHE A 86 3.10 0.44 11.04
CA PHE A 86 2.07 -0.23 11.83
C PHE A 86 2.13 -1.75 11.68
N SER A 87 2.35 -2.24 10.46
CA SER A 87 2.47 -3.67 10.18
C SER A 87 3.69 -4.33 10.83
N ALA A 88 4.72 -3.54 11.15
CA ALA A 88 5.96 -3.98 11.77
C ALA A 88 5.87 -3.92 13.31
N ILE A 89 5.35 -2.81 13.84
CA ILE A 89 5.38 -2.50 15.28
C ILE A 89 4.19 -3.12 16.03
N ILE A 90 2.98 -3.07 15.45
CA ILE A 90 1.72 -3.46 16.10
C ILE A 90 1.11 -4.70 15.44
N CYS A 91 0.82 -4.65 14.14
CA CYS A 91 0.14 -5.73 13.41
C CYS A 91 1.14 -6.72 12.79
N SER A 92 2.18 -7.10 13.55
CA SER A 92 3.23 -8.02 13.11
C SER A 92 2.74 -9.48 13.05
N ARG A 93 3.64 -10.44 12.79
CA ARG A 93 3.29 -11.88 12.77
C ARG A 93 2.66 -12.34 14.10
N LYS A 94 3.16 -11.84 15.24
CA LYS A 94 2.57 -11.98 16.57
C LYS A 94 1.97 -10.62 16.97
N PRO A 95 0.73 -10.30 16.52
CA PRO A 95 0.19 -8.95 16.64
C PRO A 95 -0.06 -8.57 18.09
N LYS A 96 0.22 -7.30 18.42
CA LYS A 96 -0.07 -6.73 19.73
C LYS A 96 -1.53 -6.26 19.79
N CYS A 97 -2.49 -7.17 19.58
CA CYS A 97 -3.91 -6.80 19.50
C CYS A 97 -4.34 -5.99 20.71
N LYS A 98 -3.91 -6.30 21.94
CA LYS A 98 -4.24 -5.49 23.13
C LYS A 98 -3.83 -4.00 23.06
N LYS A 99 -2.84 -3.63 22.24
CA LYS A 99 -2.37 -2.24 22.03
C LYS A 99 -2.76 -1.66 20.66
N CYS A 100 -3.52 -2.40 19.85
CA CYS A 100 -3.90 -1.96 18.52
C CYS A 100 -4.94 -0.82 18.59
N PRO A 101 -4.72 0.32 17.90
CA PRO A 101 -5.63 1.46 17.92
C PRO A 101 -6.83 1.29 16.96
N ILE A 102 -6.77 0.29 16.08
CA ILE A 102 -7.79 -0.02 15.07
C ILE A 102 -8.38 -1.42 15.30
N LYS A 103 -8.61 -1.79 16.56
CA LYS A 103 -9.28 -3.07 16.88
C LYS A 103 -10.76 -2.98 16.61
#